data_AF-A0A6I3HUN3-F1
#
_entry.id   AF-A0A6I3HUN3-F1
#
_cell.length_a   1.000
_cell.length_b   1.000
_cell.length_c   1.000
_cell.angle_alpha   90.00
_cell.angle_beta   90.00
_cell.angle_gamma   90.00
#
_symmetry.space_group_name_H-M   'P 1'
#
loop_
_entity.id
_entity.type
_entity.pdbx_description
1 polymer ?
#
loop_
_entity_poly.entity_id
_entity_poly.type
_entity_poly.pdbx_seq_one_letter_code
_entity_poly.pdbx_strand_id
1 'polypeptide(L)' 'MTSTIPVAPRRPHTWVRPSGDVEDPYAWLLQKDDSETLKYLSDENT' A
#
# COMPACT_ATOMS: atom_id res chain seq x y z
N MET A 1 -14.91 -18.26 11.71
CA MET A 1 -14.45 -18.02 10.32
C MET A 1 -13.39 -16.94 10.39
N THR A 2 -12.11 -17.32 10.42
CA THR A 2 -10.99 -16.37 10.35
C THR A 2 -10.60 -16.26 8.89
N SER A 3 -11.21 -15.31 8.16
CA SER A 3 -10.67 -14.95 6.84
C SER A 3 -9.32 -14.31 7.07
N THR A 4 -8.27 -14.87 6.47
CA THR A 4 -6.90 -14.38 6.63
C THR A 4 -6.76 -13.12 5.79
N ILE A 5 -7.20 -11.98 6.33
CA ILE A 5 -7.11 -10.69 5.62
C ILE A 5 -5.63 -10.42 5.35
N PRO A 6 -5.22 -10.26 4.07
CA PRO A 6 -3.85 -9.94 3.75
C PRO A 6 -3.49 -8.56 4.31
N VAL A 7 -2.29 -8.42 4.86
CA VAL A 7 -1.82 -7.16 5.44
C VAL A 7 -0.80 -6.53 4.49
N ALA A 8 -1.09 -5.33 4.00
CA ALA A 8 -0.17 -4.57 3.15
C ALA A 8 1.16 -4.28 3.88
N PRO A 9 2.32 -4.55 3.27
CA PRO A 9 3.60 -4.14 3.84
C PRO A 9 3.69 -2.62 3.94
N ARG A 10 4.22 -2.14 5.06
CA ARG A 10 4.50 -0.71 5.31
C ARG A 10 5.87 -0.36 4.74
N ARG A 11 5.95 0.70 3.93
CA ARG A 11 7.20 1.18 3.33
C ARG A 11 7.42 2.65 3.67
N PRO A 12 8.62 3.08 4.09
CA PRO A 12 8.88 4.49 4.34
C PRO A 12 8.61 5.32 3.08
N HIS A 13 7.68 6.26 3.17
CA HIS A 13 7.39 7.21 2.12
C HIS A 13 6.79 8.47 2.73
N THR A 14 7.25 9.64 2.26
CA THR A 14 6.83 10.95 2.75
C THR A 14 6.45 11.83 1.57
N TRP A 15 5.25 12.39 1.62
CA TRP A 15 4.79 13.41 0.68
C TRP A 15 5.21 14.79 1.20
N VAL A 16 6.02 15.50 0.41
CA VAL A 16 6.36 16.90 0.68
C VAL A 16 5.25 17.81 0.15
N ARG A 17 4.59 18.56 1.03
CA ARG A 17 3.46 19.44 0.68
C ARG A 17 3.63 20.82 1.32
N PRO A 18 3.06 21.89 0.73
CA PRO A 18 3.13 23.23 1.33
C PRO A 18 2.54 23.34 2.74
N SER A 19 1.58 22.46 3.08
CA SER A 19 0.96 22.38 4.42
C SER A 19 1.82 21.62 5.44
N GLY A 20 2.95 21.06 5.02
CA GLY A 20 3.79 20.18 5.83
C GLY A 20 3.90 18.78 5.23
N ASP A 21 4.94 18.08 5.68
CA ASP A 21 5.25 16.72 5.25
C ASP A 21 4.26 15.70 5.83
N VAL A 22 3.90 14.70 5.04
CA VAL A 22 2.95 13.65 5.43
C VAL A 22 3.55 12.28 5.16
N GLU A 23 3.68 11.46 6.19
CA GLU A 23 4.06 10.06 6.05
C GLU A 23 2.89 9.24 5.49
N ASP A 24 3.16 8.49 4.42
CA ASP A 24 2.19 7.58 3.80
C ASP A 24 2.85 6.23 3.53
N PRO A 25 2.82 5.31 4.51
CA PRO A 25 3.48 4.02 4.38
C PRO A 25 2.94 3.10 3.29
N TYR A 26 1.82 3.48 2.66
CA TYR A 26 1.10 2.69 1.65
C TYR A 26 1.09 3.36 0.27
N ALA A 27 1.86 4.43 0.09
CA ALA A 27 1.97 5.15 -1.19
C ALA A 27 2.35 4.25 -2.38
N TRP A 28 3.02 3.13 -2.14
CA TRP A 28 3.39 2.15 -3.17
C TRP A 28 2.19 1.53 -3.87
N LEU A 29 1.03 1.44 -3.21
CA LEU A 29 -0.22 0.92 -3.80
C LEU A 29 -0.77 1.81 -4.93
N LEU A 30 -0.29 3.05 -5.07
CA LEU A 30 -0.65 3.92 -6.19
C LEU A 30 -0.08 3.42 -7.53
N GLN A 31 1.00 2.64 -7.50
CA GLN A 31 1.65 2.12 -8.70
C GLN A 31 0.93 0.87 -9.21
N LYS A 32 0.02 1.06 -10.17
CA LYS A 32 -0.87 0.02 -10.68
C LYS A 32 -0.18 -1.08 -11.47
N ASP A 33 0.94 -0.75 -12.11
CA ASP A 33 1.72 -1.68 -12.92
C ASP A 33 2.82 -2.38 -12.10
N ASP A 34 2.94 -2.06 -10.81
CA ASP A 34 3.90 -2.71 -9.93
C ASP A 34 3.44 -4.12 -9.54
N SER A 35 4.35 -5.08 -9.68
CA SER A 35 4.05 -6.50 -9.41
C SER A 35 3.66 -6.77 -7.96
N GLU A 36 4.17 -6.00 -6.99
CA GLU A 36 3.83 -6.17 -5.59
C GLU A 36 2.44 -5.60 -5.31
N THR A 37 2.06 -4.50 -5.96
CA THR A 37 0.71 -3.93 -5.87
C THR A 37 -0.32 -4.92 -6.39
N LEU A 38 -0.08 -5.47 -7.59
CA LEU A 38 -0.97 -6.46 -8.20
C LEU A 38 -1.08 -7.73 -7.34
N LYS A 39 0.03 -8.20 -6.77
CA LYS A 39 0.02 -9.34 -5.85
C LYS A 39 -0.88 -9.07 -4.64
N TYR A 40 -0.68 -7.95 -3.96
CA TYR A 40 -1.47 -7.62 -2.76
C TYR A 40 -2.97 -7.48 -3.08
N LEU A 41 -3.32 -6.80 -4.17
CA LEU A 41 -4.72 -6.66 -4.60
C LEU A 41 -5.34 -8.01 -5.01
N SER A 42 -4.54 -8.94 -5.54
CA SER A 42 -5.02 -10.29 -5.86
C SER A 42 -5.28 -11.09 -4.58
N ASP A 43 -4.39 -10.99 -3.59
CA ASP A 43 -4.55 -11.65 -2.29
C ASP A 43 -5.81 -11.15 -1.55
N GLU A 44 -6.18 -9.86 -1.69
CA GLU A 44 -7.40 -9.27 -1.09
C GLU A 44 -8.71 -9.78 -1.72
N ASN A 45 -8.68 -10.28 -2.96
CA ASN A 45 -9.88 -10.77 -3.66
C ASN A 45 -10.18 -12.26 -3.37
N THR A 46 -9.37 -12.92 -2.54
CA THR A 46 -9.48 -14.36 -2.20
C THR A 46 -10.32 -14.60 -0.96
#